data_AF-A0A8H7CFZ0-F1
#
_entry.id   AF-A0A8H7CFZ0-F1
#
_cell.length_a   1.000
_cell.length_b   1.000
_cell.length_c   1.000
_cell.angle_alpha   90.00
_cell.angle_beta   90.00
_cell.angle_gamma   90.00
#
_symmetry.space_group_name_H-M   'P 1'
#
loop_
_entity.id
_entity.type
_entity.pdbx_description
1 polymer ?
#
loop_
_entity_poly.entity_id
_entity_poly.type
_entity_poly.pdbx_seq_one_letter_code
_entity_poly.pdbx_strand_id
1 'polypeptide(L)'
;MLPTVDHHIRKFPLTSISFLSPYTGLIISVVLLVFFLIKFYVLELFLLQKLYGARYTDLDEVNRRGFVNHHIAGATKFVILVIAVYPFGNVAFGTAGFHTPFVGSRVTMGDMLIISAQMLIGMFLFELIYRTKISPVSMVHHMASILIGQAAVTISISRNEDSSIEFLMCTVWGAFDIISEFLPHLTIILYRVYPNSHHFLMTIFRAACITTLVGTISETIVVMFLFGQLWSRWKLSTGRGFSTGCGKNQERIIRDQQDIEKSTGEENAGLEAISSNDTDDQR
;
A
#
# COMPACT_ATOMS: atom_id res chain seq x y z
N MET A 1 -2.40 32.72 0.55
CA MET A 1 -2.17 32.35 -0.87
C MET A 1 -2.29 30.83 -0.98
N LEU A 2 -3.52 30.30 -1.08
CA LEU A 2 -3.83 28.87 -1.29
C LEU A 2 -5.02 28.68 -2.28
N PRO A 3 -4.95 29.12 -3.56
CA PRO A 3 -6.00 28.80 -4.54
C PRO A 3 -5.61 27.71 -5.56
N THR A 4 -4.38 27.21 -5.56
CA THR A 4 -3.89 26.28 -6.61
C THR A 4 -3.96 24.80 -6.24
N VAL A 5 -3.72 24.43 -4.98
CA VAL A 5 -3.75 23.02 -4.53
C VAL A 5 -5.16 22.43 -4.61
N ASP A 6 -6.19 23.23 -4.29
CA ASP A 6 -7.60 22.82 -4.33
C ASP A 6 -8.07 22.40 -5.73
N HIS A 7 -7.53 23.01 -6.78
CA HIS A 7 -7.94 22.70 -8.15
C HIS A 7 -7.29 21.44 -8.72
N HIS A 8 -6.06 21.11 -8.31
CA HIS A 8 -5.33 19.95 -8.85
C HIS A 8 -5.92 18.64 -8.36
N ILE A 9 -6.08 18.48 -7.04
CA ILE A 9 -6.57 17.22 -6.44
C ILE A 9 -8.02 16.91 -6.87
N ARG A 10 -8.87 17.94 -6.98
CA ARG A 10 -10.26 17.79 -7.45
C ARG A 10 -10.36 17.39 -8.93
N LYS A 11 -9.33 17.64 -9.74
CA LYS A 11 -9.28 17.32 -11.18
C LYS A 11 -8.30 16.19 -11.50
N PHE A 12 -7.70 15.56 -10.49
CA PHE A 12 -6.72 14.51 -10.70
C PHE A 12 -7.32 13.36 -11.55
N PRO A 13 -6.61 12.90 -12.60
CA PRO A 13 -7.14 11.94 -13.54
C PRO A 13 -7.36 10.56 -12.90
N LEU A 14 -8.50 9.96 -13.21
CA LEU A 14 -8.89 8.63 -12.75
C LEU A 14 -8.25 7.58 -13.66
N THR A 15 -7.09 7.07 -13.24
CA THR A 15 -6.26 6.16 -14.04
C THR A 15 -5.69 5.02 -13.19
N SER A 16 -5.14 3.99 -13.84
CA SER A 16 -4.30 3.01 -13.15
C SER A 16 -3.05 3.69 -12.60
N ILE A 17 -2.56 3.25 -11.44
CA ILE A 17 -1.36 3.87 -10.84
C ILE A 17 -0.11 3.53 -11.67
N SER A 18 0.12 2.26 -11.95
CA SER A 18 1.33 1.82 -12.66
C SER A 18 1.13 0.42 -13.24
N PHE A 19 1.91 0.09 -14.27
CA PHE A 19 1.95 -1.26 -14.83
C PHE A 19 2.47 -2.30 -13.82
N LEU A 20 3.21 -1.86 -12.79
CA LEU A 20 3.75 -2.71 -11.74
C LEU A 20 2.72 -3.11 -10.68
N SER A 21 1.54 -2.48 -10.64
CA SER A 21 0.51 -2.77 -9.62
C SER A 21 0.19 -4.26 -9.46
N PRO A 22 0.02 -5.08 -10.53
CA PRO A 22 -0.25 -6.51 -10.38
C PRO A 22 0.90 -7.33 -9.77
N TYR A 23 2.11 -6.77 -9.70
CA TYR A 23 3.33 -7.45 -9.24
C TYR A 23 3.74 -7.06 -7.81
N THR A 24 2.90 -6.35 -7.05
CA THR A 24 3.26 -5.90 -5.69
C THR A 24 3.67 -7.02 -4.75
N GLY A 25 3.03 -8.20 -4.81
CA GLY A 25 3.44 -9.36 -4.01
C GLY A 25 4.88 -9.80 -4.29
N LEU A 26 5.30 -9.76 -5.55
CA LEU A 26 6.68 -10.03 -5.94
C LEU A 26 7.63 -8.92 -5.45
N ILE A 27 7.23 -7.66 -5.59
CA ILE A 27 8.02 -6.51 -5.12
C ILE A 27 8.27 -6.60 -3.60
N ILE A 28 7.23 -6.87 -2.80
CA ILE A 28 7.37 -7.04 -1.34
C ILE A 28 8.32 -8.19 -1.03
N SER A 29 8.20 -9.30 -1.75
CA SER A 29 9.06 -10.48 -1.55
C SER A 29 10.53 -10.15 -1.83
N VAL A 30 10.81 -9.38 -2.89
CA VAL A 30 12.16 -8.87 -3.20
C VAL A 30 12.64 -7.92 -2.10
N VAL A 31 11.80 -7.00 -1.62
CA VAL A 31 12.13 -6.07 -0.52
C VAL A 31 12.50 -6.84 0.75
N LEU A 32 11.71 -7.84 1.15
CA LEU A 32 11.98 -8.66 2.34
C LEU A 32 13.27 -9.46 2.19
N LEU A 33 13.56 -10.00 1.00
CA LEU A 33 14.82 -10.67 0.71
C LEU A 33 16.01 -9.71 0.86
N VAL A 34 15.90 -8.49 0.32
CA VAL A 34 16.93 -7.45 0.45
C VAL A 34 17.13 -7.09 1.92
N PHE A 35 16.06 -6.93 2.71
CA PHE A 35 16.19 -6.67 4.15
C PHE A 35 16.86 -7.83 4.88
N PHE A 36 16.54 -9.08 4.57
CA PHE A 36 17.24 -10.22 5.14
C PHE A 36 18.74 -10.19 4.83
N LEU A 37 19.11 -9.95 3.56
CA LEU A 37 20.53 -9.88 3.14
C LEU A 37 21.27 -8.72 3.81
N ILE A 38 20.67 -7.53 3.85
CA ILE A 38 21.25 -6.36 4.52
C ILE A 38 21.40 -6.63 6.02
N LYS A 39 20.35 -7.15 6.67
CA LYS A 39 20.35 -7.49 8.08
C LYS A 39 21.50 -8.44 8.42
N PHE A 40 21.56 -9.58 7.73
CA PHE A 40 22.49 -10.65 8.06
C PHE A 40 23.93 -10.31 7.66
N TYR A 41 24.17 -9.99 6.38
CA TYR A 41 25.53 -9.84 5.85
C TYR A 41 26.11 -8.45 6.06
N VAL A 42 25.29 -7.40 6.01
CA VAL A 42 25.79 -6.02 6.10
C VAL A 42 25.74 -5.52 7.55
N LEU A 43 24.62 -5.62 8.24
CA LEU A 43 24.45 -5.01 9.56
C LEU A 43 25.04 -5.86 10.68
N GLU A 44 24.53 -7.08 10.88
CA GLU A 44 24.92 -7.93 12.01
C GLU A 44 26.37 -8.44 11.91
N LEU A 45 26.81 -8.86 10.72
CA LEU A 45 28.16 -9.42 10.52
C LEU A 45 29.26 -8.37 10.35
N PHE A 46 28.95 -7.16 9.89
CA PHE A 46 29.99 -6.20 9.49
C PHE A 46 29.79 -4.80 10.08
N LEU A 47 28.76 -4.07 9.64
CA LEU A 47 28.65 -2.63 9.85
C LEU A 47 28.44 -2.28 11.32
N LEU A 48 27.53 -2.96 12.03
CA LEU A 48 27.21 -2.59 13.42
C LEU A 48 28.33 -2.99 14.38
N GLN A 49 28.97 -4.14 14.16
CA GLN A 49 30.15 -4.55 14.93
C GLN A 49 31.31 -3.57 14.72
N LYS A 50 31.56 -3.14 13.47
CA LYS A 50 32.66 -2.23 13.16
C LYS A 50 32.40 -0.79 13.62
N LEU A 51 31.17 -0.30 13.46
CA LEU A 51 30.82 1.10 13.75
C LEU A 51 30.60 1.37 15.24
N TYR A 52 29.98 0.42 15.95
CA TYR A 52 29.59 0.60 17.36
C TYR A 52 30.40 -0.26 18.34
N GLY A 53 31.10 -1.31 17.87
CA GLY A 53 31.96 -2.15 18.69
C GLY A 53 31.25 -2.73 19.90
N ALA A 54 31.87 -2.59 21.08
CA ALA A 54 31.36 -3.05 22.37
C ALA A 54 29.92 -2.57 22.66
N ARG A 55 29.57 -1.35 22.23
CA ARG A 55 28.22 -0.79 22.46
C ARG A 55 27.11 -1.57 21.75
N TYR A 56 27.46 -2.34 20.72
CA TYR A 56 26.55 -3.24 20.03
C TYR A 56 26.68 -4.68 20.51
N THR A 57 27.91 -5.18 20.70
CA THR A 57 28.14 -6.59 21.08
C THR A 57 27.68 -6.91 22.50
N ASP A 58 27.69 -5.91 23.40
CA ASP A 58 27.32 -6.09 24.80
C ASP A 58 25.81 -5.98 25.04
N LEU A 59 25.02 -5.67 24.00
CA LEU A 59 23.57 -5.64 24.09
C LEU A 59 23.01 -7.06 24.23
N ASP A 60 22.01 -7.24 25.10
CA ASP A 60 21.20 -8.45 25.14
C ASP A 60 20.44 -8.65 23.82
N GLU A 61 20.04 -9.89 23.55
CA GLU A 61 19.44 -10.27 22.27
C GLU A 61 18.20 -9.43 21.91
N VAL A 62 17.37 -9.06 22.90
CA VAL A 62 16.17 -8.26 22.66
C VAL A 62 16.56 -6.85 22.21
N ASN A 63 17.48 -6.19 22.90
CA ASN A 63 17.94 -4.86 22.52
C ASN A 63 18.77 -4.86 21.24
N ARG A 64 19.56 -5.91 21.01
CA ARG A 64 20.37 -6.09 19.80
C ARG A 64 19.50 -6.20 18.55
N ARG A 65 18.47 -7.05 18.57
CA ARG A 65 17.48 -7.15 17.48
C ARG A 65 16.73 -5.84 17.28
N GLY A 66 16.32 -5.19 18.37
CA GLY A 66 15.71 -3.86 18.30
C GLY A 66 16.62 -2.83 17.63
N PHE A 67 17.92 -2.84 17.94
CA PHE A 67 18.89 -1.92 17.37
C PHE A 67 19.11 -2.14 15.87
N VAL A 68 19.24 -3.40 15.43
CA VAL A 68 19.30 -3.76 14.00
C VAL A 68 18.03 -3.29 13.28
N ASN A 69 16.85 -3.55 13.87
CA ASN A 69 15.58 -3.15 13.28
C ASN A 69 15.49 -1.64 13.08
N HIS A 70 15.90 -0.83 14.08
CA HIS A 70 15.90 0.63 13.95
C HIS A 70 16.79 1.14 12.82
N HIS A 71 17.92 0.47 12.54
CA HIS A 71 18.76 0.83 11.39
C HIS A 71 18.08 0.51 10.07
N ILE A 72 17.48 -0.68 9.94
CA ILE A 72 16.76 -1.07 8.72
C ILE A 72 15.57 -0.13 8.48
N ALA A 73 14.76 0.13 9.51
CA ALA A 73 13.61 1.00 9.42
C ALA A 73 14.01 2.45 9.08
N GLY A 74 14.99 3.01 9.80
CA GLY A 74 15.50 4.35 9.55
C GLY A 74 16.13 4.50 8.16
N ALA A 75 16.99 3.56 7.75
CA ALA A 75 17.63 3.58 6.44
C ALA A 75 16.61 3.43 5.31
N THR A 76 15.62 2.55 5.45
CA THR A 76 14.56 2.38 4.46
C THR A 76 13.75 3.67 4.30
N LYS A 77 13.32 4.29 5.41
CA LYS A 77 12.61 5.58 5.41
C LYS A 77 13.43 6.67 4.74
N PHE A 78 14.74 6.74 5.01
CA PHE A 78 15.64 7.68 4.33
C PHE A 78 15.74 7.43 2.82
N VAL A 79 15.91 6.18 2.39
CA VAL A 79 15.96 5.83 0.97
C VAL A 79 14.65 6.20 0.28
N ILE A 80 13.51 5.88 0.89
CA ILE A 80 12.19 6.25 0.36
C ILE A 80 12.09 7.77 0.22
N LEU A 81 12.49 8.55 1.24
CA LEU A 81 12.44 10.01 1.18
C LEU A 81 13.24 10.54 -0.03
N VAL A 82 14.44 10.01 -0.27
CA VAL A 82 15.29 10.43 -1.39
C VAL A 82 14.66 10.09 -2.75
N ILE A 83 14.13 8.88 -2.93
CA ILE A 83 13.59 8.44 -4.22
C ILE A 83 12.19 8.98 -4.50
N ALA A 84 11.37 9.15 -3.45
CA ALA A 84 9.96 9.48 -3.56
C ALA A 84 9.68 10.99 -3.51
N VAL A 85 10.59 11.83 -3.00
CA VAL A 85 10.35 13.27 -2.84
C VAL A 85 9.94 13.94 -4.15
N TYR A 86 10.64 13.65 -5.25
CA TYR A 86 10.34 14.21 -6.57
C TYR A 86 9.00 13.70 -7.15
N PRO A 87 8.76 12.38 -7.29
CA PRO A 87 7.52 11.89 -7.88
C PRO A 87 6.32 12.23 -6.99
N PHE A 88 6.47 12.18 -5.67
CA PHE A 88 5.42 12.61 -4.73
C PHE A 88 5.09 14.09 -4.90
N GLY A 89 6.10 14.96 -4.83
CA GLY A 89 5.89 16.41 -4.92
C GLY A 89 5.22 16.83 -6.23
N ASN A 90 5.65 16.24 -7.35
CA ASN A 90 5.12 16.58 -8.66
C ASN A 90 3.71 15.99 -8.92
N VAL A 91 3.44 14.78 -8.41
CA VAL A 91 2.10 14.16 -8.56
C VAL A 91 1.08 14.80 -7.62
N ALA A 92 1.43 15.00 -6.35
CA ALA A 92 0.51 15.50 -5.34
C ALA A 92 0.25 17.01 -5.43
N PHE A 93 1.27 17.79 -5.78
CA PHE A 93 1.20 19.26 -5.75
C PHE A 93 1.58 19.93 -7.08
N GLY A 94 2.14 19.18 -8.03
CA GLY A 94 2.54 19.67 -9.33
C GLY A 94 1.47 19.44 -10.40
N THR A 95 1.91 19.28 -11.65
CA THR A 95 1.03 19.05 -12.81
C THR A 95 1.16 17.63 -13.36
N ALA A 96 2.00 16.79 -12.76
CA ALA A 96 2.25 15.44 -13.23
C ALA A 96 1.14 14.46 -12.79
N GLY A 97 0.83 13.50 -13.65
CA GLY A 97 0.06 12.30 -13.29
C GLY A 97 0.96 11.09 -13.05
N PHE A 98 0.39 9.96 -12.63
CA PHE A 98 1.15 8.74 -12.34
C PHE A 98 1.94 8.21 -13.55
N HIS A 99 1.41 8.34 -14.76
CA HIS A 99 2.07 7.89 -15.99
C HIS A 99 3.12 8.85 -16.56
N THR A 100 3.40 9.97 -15.87
CA THR A 100 4.43 10.92 -16.31
C THR A 100 5.82 10.28 -16.20
N PRO A 101 6.69 10.40 -17.23
CA PRO A 101 8.07 9.93 -17.17
C PRO A 101 8.87 10.49 -15.98
N PHE A 102 9.53 9.62 -15.23
CA PHE A 102 10.47 9.98 -14.17
C PHE A 102 11.79 10.44 -14.79
N VAL A 103 12.06 11.74 -14.74
CA VAL A 103 13.32 12.36 -15.23
C VAL A 103 13.67 11.94 -16.66
N GLY A 104 12.68 11.96 -17.56
CA GLY A 104 12.86 11.60 -18.98
C GLY A 104 13.10 10.12 -19.26
N SER A 105 12.96 9.24 -18.26
CA SER A 105 13.13 7.79 -18.42
C SER A 105 11.83 7.09 -18.85
N ARG A 106 11.92 5.78 -19.14
CA ARG A 106 10.73 4.94 -19.36
C ARG A 106 9.97 4.61 -18.08
N VAL A 107 10.60 4.79 -16.91
CA VAL A 107 9.99 4.59 -15.60
C VAL A 107 9.07 5.77 -15.33
N THR A 108 7.89 5.52 -14.79
CA THR A 108 6.89 6.55 -14.51
C THR A 108 6.92 6.99 -13.04
N MET A 109 6.32 8.14 -12.71
CA MET A 109 6.18 8.58 -11.31
C MET A 109 5.43 7.54 -10.48
N GLY A 110 4.39 6.93 -11.06
CA GLY A 110 3.60 5.87 -10.43
C GLY A 110 4.42 4.62 -10.10
N ASP A 111 5.35 4.22 -10.97
CA ASP A 111 6.26 3.09 -10.71
C ASP A 111 7.12 3.36 -9.46
N MET A 112 7.71 4.56 -9.39
CA MET A 112 8.54 4.97 -8.25
C MET A 112 7.74 5.04 -6.95
N LEU A 113 6.51 5.55 -7.00
CA LEU A 113 5.63 5.63 -5.82
C LEU A 113 5.15 4.24 -5.38
N ILE A 114 4.82 3.32 -6.30
CA ILE A 114 4.48 1.94 -5.94
C ILE A 114 5.65 1.24 -5.28
N ILE A 115 6.86 1.32 -5.87
CA ILE A 115 8.05 0.69 -5.29
C ILE A 115 8.28 1.24 -3.88
N SER A 116 8.20 2.56 -3.72
CA SER A 116 8.35 3.23 -2.42
C SER A 116 7.30 2.77 -1.39
N ALA A 117 6.03 2.67 -1.80
CA ALA A 117 4.96 2.17 -0.95
C ALA A 117 5.19 0.70 -0.54
N GLN A 118 5.63 -0.16 -1.46
CA GLN A 118 5.94 -1.55 -1.15
C GLN A 118 7.19 -1.68 -0.27
N MET A 119 8.17 -0.78 -0.38
CA MET A 119 9.30 -0.70 0.55
C MET A 119 8.85 -0.39 1.97
N LEU A 120 7.93 0.59 2.14
CA LEU A 120 7.38 0.94 3.44
C LEU A 120 6.58 -0.23 4.05
N ILE A 121 5.71 -0.86 3.27
CA ILE A 121 4.92 -2.03 3.68
C ILE A 121 5.83 -3.21 4.04
N GLY A 122 6.84 -3.49 3.21
CA GLY A 122 7.83 -4.53 3.48
C GLY A 122 8.59 -4.28 4.78
N MET A 123 8.85 -3.01 5.12
CA MET A 123 9.54 -2.63 6.36
C MET A 123 8.66 -2.87 7.57
N PHE A 124 7.37 -2.51 7.50
CA PHE A 124 6.41 -2.83 8.56
C PHE A 124 6.24 -4.34 8.78
N LEU A 125 6.17 -5.13 7.70
CA LEU A 125 6.13 -6.59 7.79
C LEU A 125 7.40 -7.15 8.46
N PHE A 126 8.57 -6.66 8.01
CA PHE A 126 9.84 -7.05 8.60
C PHE A 126 9.89 -6.73 10.09
N GLU A 127 9.47 -5.53 10.50
CA GLU A 127 9.46 -5.10 11.89
C GLU A 127 8.52 -5.94 12.76
N LEU A 128 7.31 -6.25 12.27
CA LEU A 128 6.34 -7.10 12.97
C LEU A 128 6.87 -8.52 13.21
N ILE A 129 7.61 -9.09 12.25
CA ILE A 129 8.16 -10.45 12.35
C ILE A 129 9.46 -10.47 13.16
N TYR A 130 10.32 -9.47 12.97
CA TYR A 130 11.67 -9.48 13.51
C TYR A 130 11.77 -8.95 14.94
N ARG A 131 10.90 -8.03 15.38
CA ARG A 131 10.92 -7.55 16.77
C ARG A 131 10.37 -8.59 17.75
N THR A 132 11.05 -8.70 18.88
CA THR A 132 10.59 -9.53 20.02
C THR A 132 9.59 -8.79 20.91
N LYS A 133 9.66 -7.46 20.96
CA LYS A 133 8.73 -6.59 21.69
C LYS A 133 8.34 -5.42 20.82
N ILE A 134 7.05 -5.33 20.53
CA ILE A 134 6.41 -4.20 19.83
C ILE A 134 5.31 -3.64 20.73
N SER A 135 5.13 -2.33 20.74
CA SER A 135 4.01 -1.74 21.47
C SER A 135 2.69 -2.09 20.76
N PRO A 136 1.58 -2.27 21.48
CA PRO A 136 0.28 -2.54 20.85
C PRO A 136 -0.13 -1.45 19.84
N VAL A 137 0.20 -0.19 20.13
CA VAL A 137 -0.08 0.94 19.24
C VAL A 137 0.70 0.82 17.93
N SER A 138 2.02 0.55 17.99
CA SER A 138 2.85 0.37 16.79
C SER A 138 2.44 -0.87 16.00
N MET A 139 2.05 -1.96 16.68
CA MET A 139 1.53 -3.16 16.03
C MET A 139 0.27 -2.86 15.23
N VAL A 140 -0.74 -2.23 15.85
CA VAL A 140 -2.00 -1.88 15.18
C VAL A 140 -1.76 -0.90 14.05
N HIS A 141 -0.91 0.12 14.26
CA HIS A 141 -0.48 1.06 13.23
C HIS A 141 0.09 0.32 12.03
N HIS A 142 1.14 -0.47 12.21
CA HIS A 142 1.78 -1.22 11.11
C HIS A 142 0.80 -2.16 10.39
N MET A 143 -0.04 -2.88 11.13
CA MET A 143 -1.05 -3.77 10.53
C MET A 143 -2.06 -3.00 9.69
N ALA A 144 -2.59 -1.88 10.20
CA ALA A 144 -3.52 -1.03 9.47
C ALA A 144 -2.86 -0.45 8.21
N SER A 145 -1.63 0.03 8.31
CA SER A 145 -0.84 0.57 7.19
C SER A 145 -0.61 -0.47 6.09
N ILE A 146 -0.29 -1.71 6.46
CA ILE A 146 -0.15 -2.82 5.51
C ILE A 146 -1.48 -3.08 4.80
N LEU A 147 -2.58 -3.21 5.55
CA LEU A 147 -3.90 -3.52 4.99
C LEU A 147 -4.40 -2.41 4.06
N ILE A 148 -4.33 -1.16 4.49
CA ILE A 148 -4.76 0.01 3.69
C ILE A 148 -3.88 0.14 2.45
N GLY A 149 -2.55 0.01 2.59
CA GLY A 149 -1.63 0.11 1.46
C GLY A 149 -1.85 -1.00 0.41
N GLN A 150 -2.09 -2.24 0.84
CA GLN A 150 -2.40 -3.34 -0.08
C GLN A 150 -3.80 -3.21 -0.70
N ALA A 151 -4.79 -2.73 0.06
CA ALA A 151 -6.13 -2.47 -0.46
C ALA A 151 -6.10 -1.40 -1.56
N ALA A 152 -5.40 -0.29 -1.34
CA ALA A 152 -5.27 0.80 -2.30
C ALA A 152 -4.68 0.33 -3.65
N VAL A 153 -3.66 -0.54 -3.60
CA VAL A 153 -3.10 -1.11 -4.84
C VAL A 153 -4.05 -2.13 -5.48
N THR A 154 -4.71 -2.96 -4.68
CA THR A 154 -5.69 -3.95 -5.18
C THR A 154 -6.85 -3.27 -5.92
N ILE A 155 -7.37 -2.18 -5.36
CA ILE A 155 -8.44 -1.38 -5.98
C ILE A 155 -7.96 -0.76 -7.30
N SER A 156 -6.69 -0.38 -7.40
CA SER A 156 -6.08 0.07 -8.65
C SER A 156 -5.98 -1.01 -9.72
N ILE A 157 -5.73 -2.26 -9.36
CA ILE A 157 -5.71 -3.36 -10.33
C ILE A 157 -7.11 -3.59 -10.90
N SER A 158 -8.13 -3.49 -10.05
CA SER A 158 -9.55 -3.65 -10.43
C SER A 158 -10.10 -2.54 -11.33
N ARG A 159 -9.26 -1.59 -11.77
CA ARG A 159 -9.59 -0.45 -12.66
C ARG A 159 -10.78 0.37 -12.16
N ASN A 160 -10.97 0.47 -10.86
CA ASN A 160 -11.98 1.35 -10.30
C ASN A 160 -11.55 2.80 -10.54
N GLU A 161 -12.47 3.65 -11.00
CA GLU A 161 -12.18 5.04 -11.34
C GLU A 161 -11.51 5.75 -10.14
N ASP A 162 -11.92 5.43 -8.91
CA ASP A 162 -11.45 6.10 -7.68
C ASP A 162 -10.04 5.67 -7.20
N SER A 163 -9.41 4.68 -7.84
CA SER A 163 -8.15 4.08 -7.34
C SER A 163 -6.97 5.04 -7.30
N SER A 164 -6.91 5.98 -8.26
CA SER A 164 -5.88 7.02 -8.32
C SER A 164 -5.91 7.94 -7.10
N ILE A 165 -7.12 8.28 -6.64
CA ILE A 165 -7.33 9.20 -5.51
C ILE A 165 -6.96 8.50 -4.20
N GLU A 166 -7.42 7.27 -4.03
CA GLU A 166 -7.14 6.48 -2.83
C GLU A 166 -5.63 6.25 -2.65
N PHE A 167 -4.93 5.90 -3.73
CA PHE A 167 -3.48 5.74 -3.68
C PHE A 167 -2.74 7.05 -3.45
N LEU A 168 -3.21 8.15 -4.04
CA LEU A 168 -2.63 9.47 -3.78
C LEU A 168 -2.78 9.86 -2.30
N MET A 169 -3.95 9.63 -1.71
CA MET A 169 -4.16 9.86 -0.28
C MET A 169 -3.29 8.97 0.59
N CYS A 170 -3.15 7.68 0.25
CA CYS A 170 -2.21 6.78 0.92
C CYS A 170 -0.76 7.28 0.82
N THR A 171 -0.39 7.88 -0.31
CA THR A 171 0.96 8.43 -0.51
C THR A 171 1.19 9.68 0.33
N VAL A 172 0.20 10.58 0.41
CA VAL A 172 0.26 11.78 1.28
C VAL A 172 0.37 11.36 2.74
N TRP A 173 -0.47 10.43 3.17
CA TRP A 173 -0.42 9.86 4.51
C TRP A 173 0.94 9.21 4.80
N GLY A 174 1.44 8.37 3.90
CA GLY A 174 2.75 7.72 4.02
C GLY A 174 3.93 8.70 4.05
N ALA A 175 3.83 9.87 3.40
CA ALA A 175 4.85 10.91 3.50
C ALA A 175 4.94 11.50 4.92
N PHE A 176 3.79 11.75 5.57
CA PHE A 176 3.77 12.18 6.97
C PHE A 176 4.31 11.12 7.92
N ASP A 177 3.91 9.85 7.73
CA ASP A 177 4.42 8.73 8.51
C ASP A 177 5.95 8.64 8.45
N ILE A 178 6.52 8.68 7.23
CA ILE A 178 7.98 8.63 7.03
C ILE A 178 8.67 9.79 7.77
N ILE A 179 8.17 11.02 7.64
CA ILE A 179 8.81 12.21 8.24
C ILE A 179 8.70 12.15 9.77
N SER A 180 7.51 11.86 10.29
CA SER A 180 7.22 11.90 11.74
C SER A 180 7.88 10.74 12.48
N GLU A 181 7.91 9.54 11.91
CA GLU A 181 8.47 8.35 12.56
C GLU A 181 9.98 8.17 12.34
N PHE A 182 10.59 8.89 11.40
CA PHE A 182 12.03 8.79 11.17
C PHE A 182 12.86 9.23 12.40
N LEU A 183 12.48 10.34 13.03
CA LEU A 183 13.20 10.89 14.19
C LEU A 183 13.17 9.97 15.43
N PRO A 184 12.03 9.34 15.80
CA PRO A 184 12.02 8.30 16.81
C PRO A 184 13.02 7.16 16.58
N HIS A 185 13.18 6.66 15.36
CA HIS A 185 14.17 5.61 15.09
C HIS A 185 15.60 6.10 15.33
N LEU A 186 15.95 7.30 14.84
CA LEU A 186 17.25 7.91 15.08
C LEU A 186 17.50 8.13 16.57
N THR A 187 16.48 8.61 17.29
CA THR A 187 16.54 8.84 18.73
C THR A 187 16.86 7.57 19.51
N ILE A 188 16.22 6.45 19.18
CA ILE A 188 16.50 5.17 19.85
C ILE A 188 17.90 4.64 19.52
N ILE A 189 18.40 4.86 18.30
CA ILE A 189 19.80 4.53 17.97
C ILE A 189 20.74 5.37 18.84
N LEU A 190 20.56 6.69 18.89
CA LEU A 190 21.40 7.60 19.67
C LEU A 190 21.31 7.33 21.18
N TYR A 191 20.14 6.93 21.67
CA TYR A 191 19.94 6.50 23.06
C TYR A 191 20.85 5.33 23.44
N ARG A 192 21.01 4.33 22.56
CA ARG A 192 21.90 3.19 22.82
C ARG A 192 23.38 3.53 22.64
N VAL A 193 23.70 4.49 21.77
CA VAL A 193 25.09 4.90 21.52
C VAL A 193 25.62 5.85 22.61
N TYR A 194 24.77 6.67 23.24
CA TYR A 194 25.18 7.68 24.22
C TYR A 194 24.43 7.58 25.56
N PRO A 195 24.45 6.43 26.26
CA PRO A 195 23.61 6.18 27.44
C PRO A 195 23.90 7.13 28.62
N ASN A 196 25.14 7.64 28.73
CA ASN A 196 25.57 8.50 29.83
C ASN A 196 25.37 9.99 29.56
N SER A 197 24.95 10.37 28.35
CA SER A 197 24.82 11.77 27.94
C SER A 197 23.39 12.28 28.16
N HIS A 198 22.95 12.34 29.42
CA HIS A 198 21.55 12.63 29.77
C HIS A 198 21.00 13.94 29.18
N HIS A 199 21.79 15.03 29.17
CA HIS A 199 21.36 16.32 28.62
C HIS A 199 21.15 16.26 27.09
N PHE A 200 22.04 15.55 26.38
CA PHE A 200 21.92 15.31 24.94
C PHE A 200 20.68 14.48 24.63
N LEU A 201 20.49 13.38 25.36
CA LEU A 201 19.33 12.50 25.20
C LEU A 201 18.02 13.24 25.48
N MET A 202 17.94 14.01 26.58
CA MET A 202 16.76 14.81 26.91
C MET A 202 16.40 15.78 25.77
N THR A 203 17.41 16.42 25.17
CA THR A 203 17.21 17.34 24.05
C THR A 203 16.63 16.64 22.83
N ILE A 204 17.19 15.48 22.46
CA ILE A 204 16.72 14.71 21.30
C ILE A 204 15.34 14.11 21.54
N PHE A 205 15.09 13.50 22.70
CA PHE A 205 13.77 12.96 23.04
C PHE A 205 12.70 14.04 23.04
N ARG A 206 13.02 15.24 23.55
CA ARG A 206 12.10 16.39 23.49
C ARG A 206 11.85 16.82 22.04
N ALA A 207 12.89 16.91 21.22
CA ALA A 207 12.74 17.23 19.80
C ALA A 207 11.86 16.20 19.09
N ALA A 208 12.16 14.91 19.23
CA ALA A 208 11.40 13.81 18.65
C ALA A 208 9.94 13.82 19.10
N CYS A 209 9.68 14.07 20.39
CA CYS A 209 8.31 14.18 20.91
C CYS A 209 7.53 15.32 20.25
N ILE A 210 8.12 16.53 20.20
CA ILE A 210 7.47 17.70 19.60
C ILE A 210 7.24 17.48 18.10
N THR A 211 8.24 17.00 17.36
CA THR A 211 8.12 16.78 15.92
C THR A 211 7.12 15.69 15.59
N THR A 212 7.08 14.60 16.36
CA THR A 212 6.10 13.53 16.16
C THR A 212 4.69 14.04 16.46
N LEU A 213 4.49 14.73 17.58
CA LEU A 213 3.19 15.29 17.96
C LEU A 213 2.66 16.28 16.91
N VAL A 214 3.48 17.24 16.49
CA VAL A 214 3.12 18.21 15.45
C VAL A 214 2.89 17.51 14.11
N GLY A 215 3.71 16.52 13.77
CA GLY A 215 3.58 15.69 12.58
C GLY A 215 2.23 14.98 12.52
N THR A 216 1.88 14.23 13.56
CA THR A 216 0.62 13.47 13.65
C THR A 216 -0.61 14.38 13.65
N ILE A 217 -0.56 15.53 14.34
CA ILE A 217 -1.66 16.51 14.30
C ILE A 217 -1.82 17.07 12.89
N SER A 218 -0.72 17.46 12.24
CA SER A 218 -0.73 18.02 10.88
C SER A 218 -1.22 16.98 9.87
N GLU A 219 -0.73 15.75 9.97
CA GLU A 219 -1.18 14.59 9.19
C GLU A 219 -2.69 14.41 9.33
N THR A 220 -3.19 14.34 10.56
CA THR A 220 -4.62 14.13 10.82
C THR A 220 -5.45 15.24 10.19
N ILE A 221 -5.06 16.51 10.35
CA ILE A 221 -5.76 17.66 9.77
C ILE A 221 -5.76 17.56 8.24
N VAL A 222 -4.60 17.32 7.62
CA VAL A 222 -4.46 17.28 6.16
C VAL A 222 -5.21 16.10 5.56
N VAL A 223 -5.08 14.90 6.14
CA VAL A 223 -5.77 13.70 5.68
C VAL A 223 -7.28 13.87 5.81
N MET A 224 -7.78 14.35 6.96
CA MET A 224 -9.23 14.58 7.14
C MET A 224 -9.76 15.68 6.24
N PHE A 225 -8.97 16.73 5.99
CA PHE A 225 -9.32 17.76 5.01
C PHE A 225 -9.42 17.17 3.60
N LEU A 226 -8.40 16.45 3.13
CA LEU A 226 -8.40 15.82 1.80
C LEU A 226 -9.54 14.81 1.66
N PHE A 227 -9.77 13.99 2.69
CA PHE A 227 -10.88 13.05 2.77
C PHE A 227 -12.22 13.77 2.63
N GLY A 228 -12.44 14.87 3.35
CA GLY A 228 -13.66 15.68 3.24
C GLY A 228 -13.86 16.31 1.86
N GLN A 229 -12.78 16.80 1.23
CA GLN A 229 -12.83 17.36 -0.13
C GLN A 229 -13.18 16.31 -1.18
N LEU A 230 -12.67 15.08 -0.99
CA LEU A 230 -12.83 13.96 -1.92
C LEU A 230 -14.07 13.10 -1.63
N TRP A 231 -14.73 13.32 -0.49
CA TRP A 231 -15.92 12.57 -0.05
C TRP A 231 -17.02 12.50 -1.13
N SER A 232 -17.25 13.59 -1.84
CA SER A 232 -18.26 13.66 -2.91
C SER A 232 -17.87 12.91 -4.19
N ARG A 233 -16.58 12.65 -4.41
CA ARG A 233 -16.09 11.91 -5.57
C ARG A 233 -16.12 10.41 -5.37
N TRP A 234 -15.94 9.95 -4.13
CA TRP A 234 -16.06 8.54 -3.83
C TRP A 234 -17.48 8.06 -4.11
N LYS A 235 -17.61 7.26 -5.17
CA LYS A 235 -18.77 6.42 -5.32
C LYS A 235 -18.59 5.32 -4.29
N LEU A 236 -19.11 5.52 -3.08
CA LEU A 236 -19.29 4.44 -2.12
C LEU A 236 -19.81 3.25 -2.92
N SER A 237 -19.01 2.19 -3.05
CA SER A 237 -19.41 0.95 -3.73
C SER A 237 -20.68 0.35 -3.09
N THR A 238 -21.11 0.90 -1.95
CA THR A 238 -22.32 0.61 -1.21
C THR A 238 -23.55 1.46 -1.61
N GLY A 239 -23.46 2.37 -2.58
CA GLY A 239 -24.50 3.38 -2.87
C GLY A 239 -25.27 3.24 -4.19
N ARG A 240 -25.01 2.23 -5.03
CA ARG A 240 -25.88 1.82 -6.16
C ARG A 240 -25.39 0.48 -6.73
N GLY A 241 -25.97 -0.65 -6.31
CA GLY A 241 -25.63 -1.93 -6.94
C GLY A 241 -26.09 -3.25 -6.32
N PHE A 242 -26.79 -3.30 -5.18
CA PHE A 242 -27.48 -4.55 -4.80
C PHE A 242 -28.78 -4.78 -5.60
N SER A 243 -29.05 -3.94 -6.60
CA SER A 243 -30.06 -4.19 -7.61
C SER A 243 -29.52 -3.76 -8.97
N THR A 244 -29.71 -4.61 -9.98
CA THR A 244 -29.37 -4.50 -11.42
C THR A 244 -28.07 -5.14 -11.95
N GLY A 245 -27.10 -5.54 -11.12
CA GLY A 245 -25.96 -6.36 -11.58
C GLY A 245 -26.23 -7.87 -11.57
N CYS A 246 -26.85 -8.35 -10.49
CA CYS A 246 -27.32 -9.74 -10.39
C CYS A 246 -28.51 -10.00 -11.34
N GLY A 247 -29.38 -9.00 -11.54
CA GLY A 247 -30.54 -9.12 -12.43
C GLY A 247 -30.19 -9.36 -13.90
N LYS A 248 -29.13 -8.73 -14.44
CA LYS A 248 -28.76 -8.91 -15.86
C LYS A 248 -28.05 -10.22 -16.15
N ASN A 249 -27.24 -10.73 -15.21
CA ASN A 249 -26.66 -12.06 -15.33
C ASN A 249 -27.71 -13.14 -15.05
N GLN A 250 -28.63 -12.92 -14.12
CA GLN A 250 -29.72 -13.86 -13.85
C GLN A 250 -30.77 -13.88 -14.96
N GLU A 251 -31.11 -12.74 -15.56
CA GLU A 251 -31.95 -12.69 -16.78
C GLU A 251 -31.27 -13.34 -17.99
N ARG A 252 -29.93 -13.26 -18.08
CA ARG A 252 -29.18 -13.96 -19.13
C ARG A 252 -29.19 -15.47 -18.88
N ILE A 253 -28.93 -15.91 -17.65
CA ILE A 253 -28.98 -17.34 -17.26
C ILE A 253 -30.39 -17.91 -17.42
N ILE A 254 -31.45 -17.16 -17.07
CA ILE A 254 -32.84 -17.60 -17.24
C ILE A 254 -33.20 -17.67 -18.73
N ARG A 255 -32.75 -16.72 -19.56
CA ARG A 255 -32.93 -16.81 -21.02
C ARG A 255 -32.21 -18.02 -21.61
N ASP A 256 -30.94 -18.22 -21.23
CA ASP A 256 -30.14 -19.33 -21.71
C ASP A 256 -30.76 -20.68 -21.28
N GLN A 257 -31.36 -20.78 -20.09
CA GLN A 257 -32.10 -21.98 -19.67
C GLN A 257 -33.42 -22.19 -20.43
N GLN A 258 -34.19 -21.13 -20.70
CA GLN A 258 -35.41 -21.22 -21.49
C GLN A 258 -35.15 -21.63 -22.95
N ASP A 259 -34.05 -21.17 -23.53
CA ASP A 259 -33.65 -21.54 -24.89
C ASP A 259 -33.18 -23.01 -24.95
N ILE A 260 -32.51 -23.51 -23.92
CA ILE A 260 -32.13 -24.93 -23.80
C ILE A 260 -33.37 -25.83 -23.66
N GLU A 261 -34.35 -25.45 -22.83
CA GLU A 261 -35.60 -26.21 -22.67
C GLU A 261 -36.44 -26.25 -23.96
N LYS A 262 -36.50 -25.16 -24.72
CA LYS A 262 -37.14 -25.16 -26.04
C LYS A 262 -36.45 -26.07 -27.04
N SER A 263 -35.11 -26.03 -27.10
CA SER A 263 -34.34 -26.90 -27.99
C SER A 263 -34.54 -28.38 -27.67
N THR A 264 -34.59 -28.75 -26.39
CA THR A 264 -34.83 -30.15 -25.98
C THR A 264 -36.29 -30.58 -26.16
N GLY A 265 -37.24 -29.66 -26.02
CA GLY A 265 -38.65 -29.92 -26.33
C GLY A 265 -38.89 -30.20 -27.82
N GLU A 266 -38.27 -29.44 -28.71
CA GLU A 266 -38.37 -29.66 -30.17
C GLU A 266 -37.68 -30.96 -30.62
N GLU A 267 -36.54 -31.31 -30.01
CA GLU A 267 -35.84 -32.57 -30.31
C GLU A 267 -36.66 -33.81 -29.88
N ASN A 268 -37.31 -33.76 -28.71
CA ASN A 268 -38.18 -34.84 -28.24
C ASN A 268 -39.47 -34.96 -29.05
N ALA A 269 -40.07 -33.84 -29.48
CA ALA A 269 -41.24 -33.86 -30.37
C ALA A 269 -40.90 -34.43 -31.77
N GLY A 270 -39.69 -34.18 -32.26
CA GLY A 270 -39.18 -34.79 -33.49
C GLY A 270 -39.00 -36.32 -33.37
N LEU A 271 -38.51 -36.79 -32.23
CA LEU A 271 -38.33 -38.23 -31.97
C LEU A 271 -39.66 -38.99 -31.81
N GLU A 272 -40.68 -38.38 -31.19
CA GLU A 272 -42.02 -38.98 -31.10
C GLU A 272 -42.71 -39.06 -32.48
N ALA A 273 -42.54 -38.06 -33.35
CA ALA A 273 -43.08 -38.08 -34.70
C ALA A 273 -42.44 -39.15 -35.61
N ILE A 274 -41.16 -39.47 -35.39
CA ILE A 274 -40.46 -40.56 -36.10
C ILE A 274 -40.93 -41.92 -35.57
N SER A 275 -41.18 -42.06 -34.27
CA SER A 275 -41.69 -43.29 -33.64
C SER A 275 -43.12 -43.66 -34.10
N SER A 276 -43.98 -42.67 -34.40
CA SER A 276 -45.37 -42.93 -34.84
C SER A 276 -45.52 -43.36 -36.30
N ASN A 277 -44.48 -43.26 -37.13
CA ASN A 277 -44.55 -43.62 -38.56
C ASN A 277 -44.13 -45.07 -38.86
N ASP A 278 -43.55 -45.79 -37.89
CA ASP A 278 -43.08 -47.18 -38.08
C ASP A 278 -44.12 -48.25 -37.73
N THR A 279 -45.34 -47.87 -37.33
CA THR A 279 -46.39 -48.82 -36.92
C THR A 279 -47.47 -49.11 -37.97
N ASP A 280 -47.44 -48.50 -39.15
CA ASP A 280 -48.51 -48.66 -40.16
C ASP A 280 -48.17 -49.59 -41.35
N ASP A 281 -47.00 -50.26 -41.34
CA ASP A 281 -46.57 -51.16 -42.43
C ASP A 281 -46.53 -52.65 -42.05
N GLN A 282 -47.34 -53.05 -41.04
CA GLN A 282 -47.62 -54.46 -40.74
C GLN A 282 -49.12 -54.72 -40.63
N ARG A 283 -49.83 -54.74 -41.76
CA ARG A 283 -51.05 -55.55 -41.93
C ARG A 283 -51.43 -55.80 -43.38
#